data_AF-A0A0M2H5C3-F1
#
_entry.id   AF-A0A0M2H5C3-F1
#
_cell.length_a   1.000
_cell.length_b   1.000
_cell.length_c   1.000
_cell.angle_alpha   90.00
_cell.angle_beta   90.00
_cell.angle_gamma   90.00
#
_symmetry.space_group_name_H-M   'P 1'
#
loop_
_entity.id
_entity.type
_entity.pdbx_description
1 polymer ?
#
loop_
_entity_poly.entity_id
_entity_poly.type
_entity_poly.pdbx_seq_one_letter_code
_entity_poly.pdbx_strand_id
1 'polypeptide(L)'
;MANDASSRSHPVAPHGSAAGYAAGCRTKGGCPSNDTTDYLTCVEAATARRSNYALSRLPQYQVIPRNFGSEGQLPSDLELDASVHGTRWGYRRGCNQDENCPNWRSGKVTCAEARCRYVAKYNAGRRDGSGTPLEHGTSNGYLLGCRDPRGCPGGEDGTSCRSARAAYRADRARRIGISPAEFIDSAAATTRVRNWLAEGHSLRVIARATGCGSTTISDLSDPQRSGRLRVSASTMRKIMSADLPKQA
;
A
#
# COMPACT_ATOMS: atom_id res chain seq x y z
N MET A 1 -41.61 0.03 49.70
CA MET A 1 -41.01 -0.73 48.58
C MET A 1 -39.92 0.14 47.97
N ALA A 2 -38.68 -0.02 48.44
CA ALA A 2 -37.53 0.74 47.98
C ALA A 2 -36.94 0.04 46.75
N ASN A 3 -36.88 0.74 45.63
CA ASN A 3 -36.23 0.27 44.41
C ASN A 3 -34.72 0.30 44.60
N ASP A 4 -34.14 -0.88 44.77
CA ASP A 4 -32.70 -1.10 44.84
C ASP A 4 -32.11 -0.97 43.42
N ALA A 5 -31.73 0.25 43.05
CA ALA A 5 -31.02 0.56 41.82
C ALA A 5 -29.58 0.05 41.94
N SER A 6 -29.40 -1.26 41.74
CA SER A 6 -28.09 -1.88 41.50
C SER A 6 -27.41 -1.19 40.32
N SER A 7 -26.55 -0.22 40.64
CA SER A 7 -25.61 0.42 39.72
C SER A 7 -24.67 -0.64 39.19
N ARG A 8 -25.00 -1.24 38.03
CA ARG A 8 -24.07 -2.08 37.28
C ARG A 8 -22.92 -1.19 36.82
N SER A 9 -21.84 -1.16 37.58
CA SER A 9 -20.58 -0.58 37.13
C SER A 9 -20.19 -1.28 35.83
N HIS A 10 -20.29 -0.58 34.70
CA HIS A 10 -19.77 -1.12 33.45
C HIS A 10 -18.28 -1.40 33.65
N PRO A 11 -17.80 -2.61 33.32
CA PRO A 11 -16.40 -2.93 33.47
C PRO A 11 -15.58 -1.95 32.63
N VAL A 12 -14.60 -1.29 33.27
CA VAL A 12 -13.71 -0.35 32.62
C VAL A 12 -13.02 -1.09 31.47
N ALA A 13 -13.17 -0.58 30.24
CA ALA A 13 -12.60 -1.23 29.07
C ALA A 13 -11.06 -1.22 29.16
N PRO A 14 -10.39 -2.38 29.05
CA PRO A 14 -8.95 -2.45 29.25
C PRO A 14 -8.21 -1.76 28.11
N HIS A 15 -7.12 -1.08 28.43
CA HIS A 15 -6.24 -0.52 27.42
C HIS A 15 -5.53 -1.60 26.62
N GLY A 16 -5.17 -1.30 25.37
CA GLY A 16 -4.65 -2.28 24.42
C GLY A 16 -5.68 -3.27 23.87
N SER A 17 -6.97 -2.95 24.03
CA SER A 17 -8.09 -3.68 23.44
C SER A 17 -8.91 -2.79 22.48
N ALA A 18 -9.79 -3.40 21.69
CA ALA A 18 -10.71 -2.65 20.84
C ALA A 18 -11.87 -2.02 21.63
N ALA A 19 -12.28 -2.62 22.75
CA ALA A 19 -13.22 -2.01 23.68
C ALA A 19 -12.65 -0.70 24.25
N GLY A 20 -11.36 -0.66 24.61
CA GLY A 20 -10.69 0.56 25.07
C GLY A 20 -10.67 1.68 24.01
N TYR A 21 -10.52 1.32 22.73
CA TYR A 21 -10.64 2.27 21.63
C TYR A 21 -12.07 2.80 21.47
N ALA A 22 -13.07 1.91 21.54
CA ALA A 22 -14.48 2.27 21.45
C ALA A 22 -14.92 3.17 22.62
N ALA A 23 -14.36 2.96 23.81
CA ALA A 23 -14.57 3.77 25.01
C ALA A 23 -13.90 5.17 24.94
N GLY A 24 -13.11 5.47 23.91
CA GLY A 24 -12.59 6.82 23.66
C GLY A 24 -11.07 6.94 23.62
N CYS A 25 -10.30 5.89 23.91
CA CYS A 25 -8.84 5.92 23.84
C CYS A 25 -8.33 5.88 22.39
N ARG A 26 -8.35 7.03 21.70
CA ARG A 26 -8.12 7.16 20.25
C ARG A 26 -6.76 7.73 19.84
N THR A 27 -5.90 8.07 20.79
CA THR A 27 -4.55 8.57 20.52
C THR A 27 -3.52 7.55 20.94
N LYS A 28 -2.43 7.43 20.16
CA LYS A 28 -1.33 6.52 20.50
C LYS A 28 -0.60 7.02 21.76
N GLY A 29 -0.15 8.28 21.76
CA GLY A 29 0.60 8.87 22.88
C GLY A 29 -0.20 9.14 24.16
N GLY A 30 -1.54 9.06 24.14
CA GLY A 30 -2.38 9.20 25.34
C GLY A 30 -2.86 7.86 25.90
N CYS A 31 -2.45 6.74 25.30
CA CYS A 31 -2.84 5.42 25.76
C CYS A 31 -1.87 4.92 26.84
N PRO A 32 -2.33 4.43 27.99
CA PRO A 32 -1.47 3.82 29.02
C PRO A 32 -0.59 2.67 28.51
N SER A 33 -1.04 1.94 27.48
CA SER A 33 -0.24 0.88 26.84
C SER A 33 0.82 1.41 25.85
N ASN A 34 0.94 2.72 25.66
CA ASN A 34 1.92 3.30 24.74
C ASN A 34 3.35 3.04 25.20
N ASP A 35 3.57 3.13 26.51
CA ASP A 35 4.89 2.99 27.11
C ASP A 35 5.22 1.53 27.43
N THR A 36 4.25 0.62 27.24
CA THR A 36 4.46 -0.82 27.40
C THR A 36 4.93 -1.46 26.10
N THR A 37 5.97 -2.30 26.19
CA THR A 37 6.47 -3.14 25.10
C THR A 37 5.60 -4.35 24.82
N ASP A 38 4.80 -4.77 25.80
CA ASP A 38 4.16 -6.09 25.74
C ASP A 38 2.84 -6.06 24.99
N TYR A 39 2.13 -4.93 25.03
CA TYR A 39 0.79 -4.79 24.49
C TYR A 39 0.69 -3.64 23.48
N LEU A 40 -0.21 -3.80 22.52
CA LEU A 40 -0.59 -2.74 21.60
C LEU A 40 -1.31 -1.61 22.37
N THR A 41 -1.24 -0.39 21.85
CA THR A 41 -2.18 0.66 22.26
C THR A 41 -3.60 0.35 21.78
N CYS A 42 -4.63 0.99 22.36
CA CYS A 42 -6.03 0.80 21.92
C CYS A 42 -6.21 1.06 20.41
N VAL A 43 -5.56 2.09 19.87
CA VAL A 43 -5.59 2.43 18.44
C VAL A 43 -4.93 1.35 17.58
N GLU A 44 -3.78 0.87 18.02
CA GLU A 44 -3.06 -0.21 17.34
C GLU A 44 -3.87 -1.51 17.40
N ALA A 45 -4.45 -1.87 18.54
CA ALA A 45 -5.31 -3.03 18.71
C ALA A 45 -6.55 -2.98 17.79
N ALA A 46 -7.27 -1.85 17.77
CA ALA A 46 -8.41 -1.66 16.88
C ALA A 46 -8.02 -1.73 15.39
N THR A 47 -6.83 -1.26 15.04
CA THR A 47 -6.31 -1.32 13.66
C THR A 47 -5.84 -2.72 13.28
N ALA A 48 -5.16 -3.42 14.18
CA ALA A 48 -4.70 -4.80 14.00
C ALA A 48 -5.89 -5.74 13.79
N ARG A 49 -6.97 -5.59 14.58
CA ARG A 49 -8.21 -6.38 14.39
C ARG A 49 -8.94 -6.11 13.08
N ARG A 50 -8.81 -4.92 12.51
CA ARG A 50 -9.39 -4.60 11.19
C ARG A 50 -8.59 -5.22 10.04
N SER A 51 -7.30 -5.46 10.25
CA SER A 51 -6.36 -5.90 9.22
C SER A 51 -5.96 -7.37 9.33
N ASN A 52 -6.18 -8.03 10.47
CA ASN A 52 -5.86 -9.43 10.73
C ASN A 52 -7.13 -10.20 11.16
N TYR A 53 -7.45 -11.27 10.43
CA TYR A 53 -8.68 -12.04 10.62
C TYR A 53 -8.73 -12.74 11.97
N ALA A 54 -7.63 -13.35 12.39
CA ALA A 54 -7.56 -14.04 13.67
C ALA A 54 -7.80 -13.06 14.83
N LEU A 55 -7.14 -11.90 14.81
CA LEU A 55 -7.37 -10.83 15.79
C LEU A 55 -8.81 -10.32 15.75
N SER A 56 -9.44 -10.26 14.57
CA SER A 56 -10.81 -9.79 14.40
C SER A 56 -11.84 -10.63 15.18
N ARG A 57 -11.52 -11.89 15.51
CA ARG A 57 -12.39 -12.82 16.24
C ARG A 57 -12.21 -12.85 17.75
N LEU A 58 -11.14 -12.26 18.29
CA LEU A 58 -10.92 -12.23 19.73
C LEU A 58 -12.06 -11.46 20.44
N PRO A 59 -12.32 -11.65 21.74
CA PRO A 59 -13.24 -10.79 22.49
C PRO A 59 -12.86 -9.30 22.37
N GLN A 60 -13.84 -8.38 22.36
CA GLN A 60 -13.56 -6.94 22.21
C GLN A 60 -12.68 -6.39 23.35
N TYR A 61 -12.80 -6.97 24.54
CA TYR A 61 -12.03 -6.65 25.75
C TYR A 61 -10.67 -7.37 25.81
N GLN A 62 -10.35 -8.21 24.83
CA GLN A 62 -9.06 -8.90 24.79
C GLN A 62 -7.94 -7.87 24.54
N VAL A 63 -7.00 -7.79 25.48
CA VAL A 63 -5.75 -7.04 25.30
C VAL A 63 -4.88 -7.80 24.30
N ILE A 64 -4.32 -7.08 23.32
CA ILE A 64 -3.58 -7.67 22.21
C ILE A 64 -2.07 -7.46 22.44
N PRO A 65 -1.28 -8.54 22.58
CA PRO A 65 0.18 -8.44 22.65
C PRO A 65 0.79 -7.81 21.39
N ARG A 66 1.89 -7.06 21.53
CA ARG A 66 2.64 -6.53 20.37
C ARG A 66 3.19 -7.63 19.47
N ASN A 67 3.56 -8.76 20.07
CA ASN A 67 4.13 -9.93 19.38
C ASN A 67 3.05 -10.93 18.93
N PHE A 68 1.78 -10.53 18.86
CA PHE A 68 0.71 -11.44 18.46
C PHE A 68 0.93 -11.91 17.01
N GLY A 69 1.24 -13.20 16.84
CA GLY A 69 1.47 -13.84 15.55
C GLY A 69 2.93 -14.03 15.13
N SER A 70 3.92 -13.58 15.91
CA SER A 70 5.33 -13.94 15.67
C SER A 70 5.69 -15.34 16.19
N GLU A 71 4.90 -15.87 17.12
CA GLU A 71 4.98 -17.24 17.60
C GLU A 71 3.62 -17.91 17.38
N GLY A 72 3.62 -19.09 16.77
CA GLY A 72 2.46 -19.77 16.18
C GLY A 72 1.34 -20.23 17.14
N GLN A 73 1.06 -19.52 18.23
CA GLN A 73 -0.05 -19.79 19.14
C GLN A 73 -1.24 -18.90 18.83
N LEU A 74 -1.94 -19.23 17.75
CA LEU A 74 -3.38 -18.97 17.74
C LEU A 74 -4.04 -20.01 18.66
N PRO A 75 -4.94 -19.60 19.57
CA PRO A 75 -5.71 -20.56 20.36
C PRO A 75 -6.37 -21.57 19.42
N SER A 76 -6.08 -22.85 19.60
CA SER A 76 -6.60 -23.97 18.79
C SER A 76 -8.13 -24.01 18.75
N ASP A 77 -8.77 -23.38 19.72
CA ASP A 77 -10.19 -23.55 20.02
C ASP A 77 -11.07 -22.48 19.36
N LEU A 78 -10.48 -21.55 18.62
CA LEU A 78 -11.25 -20.76 17.67
C LEU A 78 -11.54 -21.67 16.47
N GLU A 79 -12.67 -22.39 16.51
CA GLU A 79 -13.28 -22.98 15.33
C GLU A 79 -13.42 -21.88 14.27
N LEU A 80 -12.41 -21.79 13.41
CA LEU A 80 -12.34 -20.91 12.25
C LEU A 80 -13.41 -21.45 11.32
N ASP A 81 -14.60 -20.84 11.38
CA ASP A 81 -15.71 -21.16 10.52
C ASP A 81 -15.21 -21.17 9.07
N ALA A 82 -15.01 -22.37 8.55
CA ALA A 82 -14.38 -22.62 7.26
C ALA A 82 -15.20 -21.97 6.13
N SER A 83 -16.45 -21.56 6.40
CA SER A 83 -17.33 -20.83 5.49
C SER A 83 -16.75 -19.50 5.00
N VAL A 84 -15.86 -18.87 5.78
CA VAL A 84 -15.31 -17.55 5.47
C VAL A 84 -14.10 -17.62 4.53
N HIS A 85 -13.37 -18.73 4.57
CA HIS A 85 -12.14 -18.90 3.80
C HIS A 85 -12.41 -19.30 2.35
N GLY A 86 -11.51 -18.91 1.44
CA GLY A 86 -11.75 -19.11 0.00
C GLY A 86 -12.74 -18.12 -0.60
N THR A 87 -13.00 -17.01 0.09
CA THR A 87 -13.89 -15.95 -0.37
C THR A 87 -13.15 -14.61 -0.42
N ARG A 88 -13.66 -13.68 -1.25
CA ARG A 88 -13.22 -12.27 -1.25
C ARG A 88 -13.40 -11.61 0.11
N TRP A 89 -14.40 -12.05 0.88
CA TRP A 89 -14.73 -11.48 2.18
C TRP A 89 -13.66 -11.87 3.22
N GLY A 90 -13.23 -13.14 3.24
CA GLY A 90 -12.09 -13.59 4.05
C GLY A 90 -10.81 -12.81 3.76
N TYR A 91 -10.53 -12.50 2.49
CA TYR A 91 -9.39 -11.65 2.12
C TYR A 91 -9.50 -10.23 2.72
N ARG A 92 -10.68 -9.60 2.60
CA ARG A 92 -10.93 -8.25 3.15
C ARG A 92 -10.80 -8.19 4.67
N ARG A 93 -10.99 -9.31 5.36
CA ARG A 93 -10.83 -9.42 6.82
C ARG A 93 -9.40 -9.71 7.27
N GLY A 94 -8.44 -9.83 6.35
CA GLY A 94 -7.02 -9.97 6.67
C GLY A 94 -6.40 -11.33 6.33
N CYS A 95 -7.15 -12.28 5.79
CA CYS A 95 -6.58 -13.54 5.29
C CYS A 95 -5.95 -13.32 3.90
N ASN A 96 -4.82 -12.61 3.85
CA ASN A 96 -4.20 -12.12 2.62
C ASN A 96 -2.93 -12.88 2.19
N GLN A 97 -2.48 -13.84 2.99
CA GLN A 97 -1.37 -14.74 2.68
C GLN A 97 -1.90 -16.14 2.43
N ASP A 98 -1.41 -16.78 1.36
CA ASP A 98 -1.84 -18.12 0.97
C ASP A 98 -1.43 -19.15 2.00
N GLU A 99 -0.16 -19.16 2.38
CA GLU A 99 0.46 -20.15 3.29
C GLU A 99 -0.24 -20.21 4.67
N ASN A 100 -0.81 -19.09 5.11
CA ASN A 100 -1.50 -18.94 6.40
C ASN A 100 -3.02 -19.10 6.29
N CYS A 101 -3.56 -19.33 5.10
CA CYS A 101 -4.98 -19.58 4.89
C CYS A 101 -5.32 -21.05 5.23
N PRO A 102 -6.34 -21.36 6.05
CA PRO A 102 -6.77 -22.73 6.33
C PRO A 102 -7.02 -23.57 5.06
N ASN A 103 -7.54 -22.95 4.00
CA ASN A 103 -7.79 -23.63 2.73
C ASN A 103 -6.51 -24.06 1.98
N TRP A 104 -5.35 -23.46 2.27
CA TRP A 104 -4.10 -23.78 1.57
C TRP A 104 -3.67 -25.23 1.77
N ARG A 105 -3.63 -25.70 3.03
CA ARG A 105 -3.24 -27.09 3.35
C ARG A 105 -4.26 -28.11 2.84
N SER A 106 -5.52 -27.72 2.72
CA SER A 106 -6.58 -28.58 2.19
C SER A 106 -6.68 -28.56 0.67
N GLY A 107 -5.79 -27.83 -0.04
CA GLY A 107 -5.84 -27.69 -1.50
C GLY A 107 -7.08 -26.97 -2.03
N LYS A 108 -7.83 -26.30 -1.16
CA LYS A 108 -9.02 -25.51 -1.53
C LYS A 108 -8.59 -24.09 -1.93
N VAL A 109 -9.47 -23.39 -2.64
CA VAL A 109 -9.24 -21.98 -3.02
C VAL A 109 -8.95 -21.15 -1.78
N THR A 110 -7.83 -20.43 -1.76
CA THR A 110 -7.48 -19.54 -0.65
C THR A 110 -8.22 -18.20 -0.76
N CYS A 111 -8.23 -17.42 0.31
CA CYS A 111 -8.79 -16.07 0.28
C CYS A 111 -8.07 -15.14 -0.72
N ALA A 112 -6.74 -15.21 -0.82
CA ALA A 112 -5.97 -14.40 -1.76
C ALA A 112 -6.22 -14.84 -3.21
N GLU A 113 -6.27 -16.15 -3.47
CA GLU A 113 -6.66 -16.67 -4.77
C GLU A 113 -8.09 -16.25 -5.15
N ALA A 114 -9.06 -16.37 -4.25
CA ALA A 114 -10.44 -15.92 -4.47
C ALA A 114 -10.49 -14.41 -4.81
N ARG A 115 -9.67 -13.59 -4.15
CA ARG A 115 -9.53 -12.16 -4.47
C ARG A 115 -8.96 -11.96 -5.87
N CYS A 116 -7.92 -12.70 -6.26
CA CYS A 116 -7.32 -12.64 -7.59
C CYS A 116 -8.32 -13.05 -8.68
N ARG A 117 -9.03 -14.17 -8.50
CA ARG A 117 -10.10 -14.63 -9.41
C ARG A 117 -11.20 -13.58 -9.56
N TYR A 118 -11.63 -12.96 -8.46
CA TYR A 118 -12.59 -11.86 -8.53
C TYR A 118 -12.07 -10.65 -9.30
N VAL A 119 -10.80 -10.22 -9.09
CA VAL A 119 -10.20 -9.11 -9.87
C VAL A 119 -10.16 -9.46 -11.34
N ALA A 120 -9.73 -10.68 -11.68
CA ALA A 120 -9.66 -11.15 -13.06
C ALA A 120 -11.05 -11.14 -13.71
N LYS A 121 -12.06 -11.72 -13.06
CA LYS A 121 -13.46 -11.71 -13.55
C LYS A 121 -13.99 -10.29 -13.71
N TYR A 122 -13.75 -9.42 -12.73
CA TYR A 122 -14.16 -8.02 -12.76
C TYR A 122 -13.50 -7.25 -13.93
N ASN A 123 -12.21 -7.48 -14.17
CA ASN A 123 -11.49 -6.87 -15.29
C ASN A 123 -11.95 -7.44 -16.64
N ALA A 124 -12.23 -8.74 -16.71
CA ALA A 124 -12.75 -9.39 -17.92
C ALA A 124 -14.13 -8.81 -18.29
N GLY A 125 -15.06 -8.76 -17.33
CA GLY A 125 -16.37 -8.14 -17.52
C GLY A 125 -16.29 -6.68 -17.95
N ARG A 126 -15.23 -5.96 -17.56
CA ARG A 126 -15.02 -4.59 -18.06
C ARG A 126 -14.47 -4.51 -19.47
N ARG A 127 -13.68 -5.49 -19.89
CA ARG A 127 -13.16 -5.55 -21.27
C ARG A 127 -14.24 -5.97 -22.26
N ASP A 128 -15.16 -6.84 -21.84
CA ASP A 128 -16.26 -7.33 -22.68
C ASP A 128 -17.52 -6.44 -22.62
N GLY A 129 -17.53 -5.42 -21.77
CA GLY A 129 -18.64 -4.47 -21.64
C GLY A 129 -19.77 -4.90 -20.70
N SER A 130 -19.70 -6.08 -20.08
CA SER A 130 -20.70 -6.57 -19.10
C SER A 130 -20.54 -5.99 -17.69
N GLY A 131 -19.44 -5.30 -17.42
CA GLY A 131 -19.15 -4.68 -16.13
C GLY A 131 -19.86 -3.34 -15.91
N THR A 132 -19.84 -2.85 -14.66
CA THR A 132 -20.37 -1.51 -14.36
C THR A 132 -19.75 -0.47 -15.30
N PRO A 133 -20.57 0.33 -16.01
CA PRO A 133 -20.09 1.36 -16.92
C PRO A 133 -19.06 2.24 -16.24
N LEU A 134 -17.97 2.49 -16.96
CA LEU A 134 -16.90 3.36 -16.51
C LEU A 134 -17.12 4.74 -17.11
N GLU A 135 -17.17 5.75 -16.27
CA GLU A 135 -17.08 7.13 -16.74
C GLU A 135 -15.63 7.41 -17.20
N HIS A 136 -15.42 7.36 -18.50
CA HIS A 136 -14.12 7.65 -19.11
C HIS A 136 -13.79 9.14 -19.06
N GLY A 137 -12.51 9.47 -19.20
CA GLY A 137 -12.01 10.85 -19.06
C GLY A 137 -12.00 11.40 -17.63
N THR A 138 -12.18 10.53 -16.64
CA THR A 138 -12.11 10.92 -15.22
C THR A 138 -10.93 10.27 -14.49
N SER A 139 -10.49 10.88 -13.39
CA SER A 139 -9.52 10.25 -12.48
C SER A 139 -10.06 8.94 -11.88
N ASN A 140 -11.38 8.82 -11.71
CA ASN A 140 -12.00 7.61 -11.16
C ASN A 140 -11.94 6.46 -12.17
N GLY A 141 -12.20 6.75 -13.45
CA GLY A 141 -12.05 5.78 -14.54
C GLY A 141 -10.66 5.12 -14.59
N TYR A 142 -9.60 5.88 -14.30
CA TYR A 142 -8.25 5.34 -14.18
C TYR A 142 -8.09 4.38 -12.99
N LEU A 143 -8.61 4.76 -11.82
CA LEU A 143 -8.53 3.95 -10.59
C LEU A 143 -9.31 2.64 -10.73
N LEU A 144 -10.37 2.68 -11.51
CA LEU A 144 -11.23 1.57 -11.85
C LEU A 144 -10.65 0.67 -12.98
N GLY A 145 -9.54 1.04 -13.61
CA GLY A 145 -8.73 0.13 -14.44
C GLY A 145 -8.48 0.58 -15.88
N CYS A 146 -9.07 1.67 -16.36
CA CYS A 146 -8.77 2.21 -17.68
C CYS A 146 -7.42 2.94 -17.66
N ARG A 147 -6.34 2.18 -17.91
CA ARG A 147 -4.95 2.69 -17.85
C ARG A 147 -4.28 2.85 -19.21
N ASP A 148 -4.80 2.23 -20.26
CA ASP A 148 -4.27 2.36 -21.61
C ASP A 148 -4.74 3.68 -22.23
N PRO A 149 -3.84 4.63 -22.55
CA PRO A 149 -4.23 5.88 -23.19
C PRO A 149 -4.66 5.69 -24.65
N ARG A 150 -4.20 4.64 -25.35
CA ARG A 150 -4.52 4.42 -26.77
C ARG A 150 -5.87 3.73 -26.96
N GLY A 151 -6.24 2.82 -26.06
CA GLY A 151 -7.54 2.16 -26.05
C GLY A 151 -8.62 2.84 -25.20
N CYS A 152 -8.36 4.04 -24.65
CA CYS A 152 -9.36 4.76 -23.87
C CYS A 152 -10.28 5.56 -24.81
N PRO A 153 -11.62 5.38 -24.76
CA PRO A 153 -12.56 6.15 -25.57
C PRO A 153 -12.55 7.65 -25.22
N GLY A 154 -12.09 8.00 -24.02
CA GLY A 154 -12.03 9.38 -23.54
C GLY A 154 -13.33 9.84 -22.89
N GLY A 155 -13.29 11.02 -22.26
CA GLY A 155 -14.50 11.74 -21.82
C GLY A 155 -15.12 12.54 -22.96
N GLU A 156 -16.12 13.36 -22.65
CA GLU A 156 -16.77 14.27 -23.62
C GLU A 156 -15.77 15.24 -24.29
N ASP A 157 -14.72 15.61 -23.56
CA ASP A 157 -13.62 16.49 -24.00
C ASP A 157 -12.47 15.73 -24.69
N GLY A 158 -12.61 14.42 -24.91
CA GLY A 158 -11.55 13.56 -25.45
C GLY A 158 -10.41 13.27 -24.45
N THR A 159 -10.50 13.75 -23.21
CA THR A 159 -9.47 13.49 -22.20
C THR A 159 -9.44 12.00 -21.87
N SER A 160 -8.26 11.38 -21.91
CA SER A 160 -8.12 9.98 -21.46
C SER A 160 -8.17 9.87 -19.94
N CYS A 161 -8.62 8.73 -19.39
CA CYS A 161 -8.58 8.46 -17.95
C CYS A 161 -7.19 8.68 -17.34
N ARG A 162 -6.12 8.31 -18.07
CA ARG A 162 -4.73 8.53 -17.65
C ARG A 162 -4.41 10.02 -17.55
N SER A 163 -4.79 10.80 -18.56
CA SER A 163 -4.59 12.26 -18.58
C SER A 163 -5.36 12.93 -17.43
N ALA A 164 -6.63 12.56 -17.24
CA ALA A 164 -7.46 13.06 -16.14
C ALA A 164 -6.85 12.72 -14.76
N ARG A 165 -6.30 11.51 -14.59
CA ARG A 165 -5.60 11.14 -13.35
C ARG A 165 -4.34 11.97 -13.13
N ALA A 166 -3.56 12.22 -14.18
CA ALA A 166 -2.36 13.04 -14.11
C ALA A 166 -2.71 14.48 -13.71
N ALA A 167 -3.72 15.08 -14.37
CA ALA A 167 -4.24 16.40 -14.04
C ALA A 167 -4.74 16.48 -12.59
N TYR A 168 -5.52 15.50 -12.13
CA TYR A 168 -5.98 15.42 -10.75
C TYR A 168 -4.82 15.36 -9.74
N ARG A 169 -3.77 14.57 -10.02
CA ARG A 169 -2.59 14.51 -9.14
C ARG A 169 -1.84 15.84 -9.10
N ALA A 170 -1.69 16.51 -10.24
CA ALA A 170 -1.07 17.83 -10.31
C ALA A 170 -1.90 18.88 -9.54
N ASP A 171 -3.21 18.87 -9.71
CA ASP A 171 -4.11 19.77 -8.98
C ASP A 171 -4.05 19.55 -7.47
N ARG A 172 -4.13 18.28 -7.04
CA ARG A 172 -4.00 17.91 -5.63
C ARG A 172 -2.66 18.36 -5.06
N ALA A 173 -1.56 18.19 -5.81
CA ALA A 173 -0.23 18.64 -5.40
C ALA A 173 -0.20 20.16 -5.17
N ARG A 174 -0.75 20.95 -6.11
CA ARG A 174 -0.86 22.41 -5.95
C ARG A 174 -1.64 22.81 -4.69
N ARG A 175 -2.77 22.14 -4.41
CA ARG A 175 -3.60 22.43 -3.21
C ARG A 175 -2.87 22.17 -1.89
N ILE A 176 -1.95 21.21 -1.86
CA ILE A 176 -1.15 20.90 -0.67
C ILE A 176 0.23 21.58 -0.68
N GLY A 177 0.43 22.57 -1.57
CA GLY A 177 1.68 23.35 -1.65
C GLY A 177 2.87 22.60 -2.24
N ILE A 178 2.65 21.46 -2.91
CA ILE A 178 3.72 20.76 -3.64
C ILE A 178 3.84 21.37 -5.03
N SER A 179 4.88 22.15 -5.23
CA SER A 179 5.24 22.69 -6.55
C SER A 179 5.68 21.57 -7.50
N PRO A 180 5.35 21.65 -8.80
CA PRO A 180 5.91 20.74 -9.80
C PRO A 180 7.44 20.77 -9.73
N ALA A 181 8.06 19.59 -9.80
CA ALA A 181 9.51 19.52 -9.83
C ALA A 181 10.03 20.26 -11.06
N GLU A 182 10.99 21.16 -10.87
CA GLU A 182 11.70 21.78 -11.98
C GLU A 182 12.58 20.73 -12.64
N PHE A 183 12.37 20.56 -13.95
CA PHE A 183 13.06 19.57 -14.76
C PHE A 183 14.07 20.27 -15.67
N ILE A 184 15.32 19.84 -15.62
CA ILE A 184 16.43 20.38 -16.41
C ILE A 184 16.79 19.37 -17.49
N ASP A 185 17.37 19.84 -18.59
CA ASP A 185 17.95 18.98 -19.63
C ASP A 185 18.93 17.96 -19.02
N SER A 186 18.77 16.68 -19.40
CA SER A 186 19.56 15.59 -18.83
C SER A 186 20.86 15.31 -19.58
N ALA A 187 21.26 16.13 -20.56
CA ALA A 187 22.47 15.91 -21.35
C ALA A 187 23.72 15.70 -20.48
N ALA A 188 23.99 16.60 -19.52
CA ALA A 188 25.14 16.49 -18.63
C ALA A 188 25.10 15.21 -17.76
N ALA A 189 23.93 14.89 -17.19
CA ALA A 189 23.72 13.67 -16.41
C ALA A 189 23.93 12.39 -17.24
N THR A 190 23.43 12.40 -18.48
CA THR A 190 23.59 11.31 -19.46
C THR A 190 25.07 11.06 -19.74
N THR A 191 25.81 12.11 -20.08
CA THR A 191 27.25 12.02 -20.35
C THR A 191 28.00 11.45 -19.16
N ARG A 192 27.75 11.94 -17.94
CA ARG A 192 28.44 11.47 -16.75
C ARG A 192 28.13 10.00 -16.43
N VAL A 193 26.87 9.58 -16.52
CA VAL A 193 26.47 8.18 -16.31
C VAL A 193 27.15 7.27 -17.34
N ARG A 194 27.22 7.67 -18.61
CA ARG A 194 27.88 6.88 -19.66
C ARG A 194 29.38 6.78 -19.47
N ASN A 195 30.03 7.83 -19.01
CA ASN A 195 31.46 7.78 -18.71
C ASN A 195 31.75 6.74 -17.61
N TRP A 196 30.96 6.71 -16.54
CA TRP A 196 31.11 5.69 -15.50
C TRP A 196 30.86 4.26 -16.00
N LEU A 197 29.91 4.08 -16.93
CA LEU A 197 29.70 2.78 -17.57
C LEU A 197 30.93 2.37 -18.42
N ALA A 198 31.52 3.32 -19.15
CA ALA A 198 32.73 3.10 -19.94
C ALA A 198 33.96 2.78 -19.04
N GLU A 199 34.00 3.33 -17.84
CA GLU A 199 34.97 3.02 -16.78
C GLU A 199 34.68 1.67 -16.07
N GLY A 200 33.67 0.92 -16.53
CA GLY A 200 33.35 -0.43 -16.05
C GLY A 200 32.37 -0.49 -14.88
N HIS A 201 31.86 0.65 -14.37
CA HIS A 201 30.90 0.64 -13.27
C HIS A 201 29.56 0.03 -13.69
N SER A 202 28.96 -0.80 -12.84
CA SER A 202 27.61 -1.31 -13.09
C SER A 202 26.53 -0.26 -12.77
N LEU A 203 25.37 -0.35 -13.44
CA LEU A 203 24.20 0.49 -13.15
C LEU A 203 23.80 0.47 -11.67
N ARG A 204 23.95 -0.68 -11.01
CA ARG A 204 23.64 -0.84 -9.58
C ARG A 204 24.60 -0.02 -8.70
N VAL A 205 25.89 -0.04 -9.04
CA VAL A 205 26.92 0.72 -8.31
C VAL A 205 26.70 2.22 -8.49
N ILE A 206 26.40 2.67 -9.71
CA ILE A 206 26.07 4.07 -10.01
C ILE A 206 24.81 4.54 -9.28
N ALA A 207 23.73 3.73 -9.30
CA ALA A 207 22.48 4.06 -8.60
C ALA A 207 22.69 4.19 -7.08
N ARG A 208 23.51 3.30 -6.49
CA ARG A 208 23.85 3.35 -5.07
C ARG A 208 24.68 4.60 -4.73
N ALA A 209 25.72 4.90 -5.52
CA ALA A 209 26.60 6.04 -5.27
C ALA A 209 25.87 7.39 -5.38
N THR A 210 24.97 7.52 -6.34
CA THR A 210 24.18 8.75 -6.58
C THR A 210 22.95 8.85 -5.67
N GLY A 211 22.48 7.76 -5.08
CA GLY A 211 21.19 7.72 -4.38
C GLY A 211 20.00 7.98 -5.31
N CYS A 212 20.15 7.64 -6.60
CA CYS A 212 19.11 7.71 -7.62
C CYS A 212 18.47 6.33 -7.84
N GLY A 213 17.23 6.30 -8.33
CA GLY A 213 16.55 5.06 -8.67
C GLY A 213 17.23 4.33 -9.83
N SER A 214 17.25 3.00 -9.80
CA SER A 214 17.86 2.17 -10.84
C SER A 214 17.26 2.42 -12.23
N THR A 215 15.94 2.63 -12.31
CA THR A 215 15.25 3.00 -13.56
C THR A 215 15.76 4.33 -14.11
N THR A 216 15.98 5.34 -13.27
CA THR A 216 16.51 6.64 -13.70
C THR A 216 17.90 6.51 -14.32
N ILE A 217 18.80 5.74 -13.68
CA ILE A 217 20.14 5.52 -14.23
C ILE A 217 20.08 4.69 -15.52
N SER A 218 19.21 3.67 -15.59
CA SER A 218 19.00 2.88 -16.80
C SER A 218 18.50 3.74 -17.96
N ASP A 219 17.52 4.60 -17.73
CA ASP A 219 16.97 5.50 -18.76
C ASP A 219 18.02 6.51 -19.25
N LEU A 220 18.86 7.03 -18.35
CA LEU A 220 19.97 7.91 -18.71
C LEU A 220 21.07 7.19 -19.51
N SER A 221 21.27 5.89 -19.30
CA SER A 221 22.25 5.12 -20.06
C SER A 221 21.80 4.77 -21.48
N ASP A 222 20.49 4.65 -21.71
CA ASP A 222 19.93 4.19 -22.98
C ASP A 222 19.88 5.31 -24.04
N PRO A 223 20.70 5.26 -25.11
CA PRO A 223 20.76 6.30 -26.13
C PRO A 223 19.46 6.52 -26.89
N GLN A 224 18.56 5.52 -26.95
CA GLN A 224 17.25 5.69 -27.56
C GLN A 224 16.27 6.45 -26.66
N ARG A 225 16.55 6.51 -25.36
CA ARG A 225 15.72 7.23 -24.36
C ARG A 225 16.33 8.56 -23.92
N SER A 226 17.65 8.70 -23.98
CA SER A 226 18.40 9.89 -23.52
C SER A 226 18.03 11.19 -24.22
N GLY A 227 17.67 11.17 -25.51
CA GLY A 227 17.44 12.38 -26.31
C GLY A 227 16.24 13.25 -25.91
N ARG A 228 15.43 12.82 -24.93
CA ARG A 228 14.25 13.58 -24.43
C ARG A 228 14.10 13.54 -22.90
N LEU A 229 15.07 13.00 -22.19
CA LEU A 229 14.97 12.87 -20.74
C LEU A 229 15.17 14.25 -20.09
N ARG A 230 14.23 14.63 -19.24
CA ARG A 230 14.45 15.73 -18.29
C ARG A 230 14.56 15.12 -16.90
N VAL A 231 15.53 15.58 -16.13
CA VAL A 231 15.75 15.12 -14.75
C VAL A 231 15.45 16.26 -13.78
N SER A 232 15.04 15.93 -12.57
CA SER A 232 14.86 16.97 -11.55
C SER A 232 16.20 17.63 -11.21
N ALA A 233 16.19 18.91 -10.80
CA ALA A 233 17.40 19.60 -10.34
C ALA A 233 18.13 18.83 -9.21
N SER A 234 17.37 18.17 -8.32
CA SER A 234 17.92 17.32 -7.26
C SER A 234 18.65 16.10 -7.82
N THR A 235 18.06 15.42 -8.81
CA THR A 235 18.70 14.28 -9.50
C THR A 235 19.98 14.72 -10.21
N MET A 236 19.93 15.85 -10.92
CA MET A 236 21.12 16.40 -11.60
C MET A 236 22.25 16.64 -10.58
N ARG A 237 21.96 17.33 -9.47
CA ARG A 237 22.94 17.62 -8.42
C ARG A 237 23.57 16.35 -7.87
N LYS A 238 22.76 15.34 -7.54
CA LYS A 238 23.22 14.03 -7.04
C LYS A 238 24.18 13.33 -8.01
N ILE A 239 23.87 13.33 -9.31
CA ILE A 239 24.73 12.69 -10.32
C ILE A 239 26.02 13.49 -10.51
N MET A 240 25.95 14.82 -10.56
CA MET A 240 27.13 15.65 -10.76
C MET A 240 28.09 15.63 -9.55
N SER A 241 27.56 15.53 -8.33
CA SER A 241 28.36 15.53 -7.09
C SER A 241 28.83 14.15 -6.63
N ALA A 242 28.39 13.07 -7.27
CA ALA A 242 28.80 11.74 -6.88
C ALA A 242 30.19 11.41 -7.44
N ASP A 243 30.99 10.78 -6.60
CA ASP A 243 32.27 10.19 -6.95
C ASP A 243 32.19 8.68 -6.78
N LEU A 244 32.63 7.95 -7.80
CA LEU A 244 32.71 6.51 -7.77
C LEU A 244 34.15 6.07 -7.44
N PRO A 245 34.33 5.05 -6.59
CA PRO A 245 35.64 4.50 -6.33
C PRO A 245 36.18 3.91 -7.64
N LYS A 246 37.41 4.27 -8.04
CA LYS A 246 38.06 3.69 -9.22
C LYS A 246 38.06 2.17 -9.13
N GLN A 247 37.74 1.49 -10.23
CA GLN A 247 37.91 0.03 -10.28
C GLN A 247 39.40 -0.30 -10.18
N ALA A 248 39.74 -1.17 -9.23
CA ALA A 248 41.08 -1.71 -9.06
C ALA A 248 41.39 -2.73 -10.14
#